data_AF-A0A9E5BR42-F1
#
_entry.id   AF-A0A9E5BR42-F1
#
_cell.length_a   1.000
_cell.length_b   1.000
_cell.length_c   1.000
_cell.angle_alpha   90.00
_cell.angle_beta   90.00
_cell.angle_gamma   90.00
#
_symmetry.space_group_name_H-M   'P 1'
#
loop_
_entity.id
_entity.type
_entity.pdbx_description
1 polymer ?
#
loop_
_entity_poly.entity_id
_entity_poly.type
_entity_poly.pdbx_seq_one_letter_code
_entity_poly.pdbx_strand_id
1 'polypeptide(L)' 'MTKKLRLIVLCPHFEPDMAPTGVVMTRIVHELAARGHELHVVTSLPWYRKHHVE' A
#
# COMPACT_ATOMS: atom_id res chain seq x y z
N MET A 1 13.91 -19.38 -8.58
CA MET A 1 12.74 -18.49 -8.75
C MET A 1 12.05 -18.34 -7.41
N THR A 2 11.75 -17.11 -6.98
CA THR A 2 10.93 -16.84 -5.80
C THR A 2 9.50 -17.32 -6.03
N LYS A 3 8.89 -17.96 -5.03
CA LYS A 3 7.49 -18.43 -5.11
C LYS A 3 6.56 -17.22 -5.29
N LYS A 4 5.65 -17.27 -6.27
CA LYS A 4 4.57 -16.26 -6.40
C LYS A 4 3.63 -16.35 -5.20
N LEU A 5 3.29 -15.19 -4.63
CA LEU A 5 2.40 -15.05 -3.47
C LEU A 5 1.24 -14.14 -3.82
N ARG A 6 0.15 -14.26 -3.04
CA ARG A 6 -1.00 -13.35 -3.07
C ARG A 6 -1.08 -12.67 -1.70
N LEU A 7 -0.87 -11.36 -1.65
CA LEU A 7 -0.76 -10.60 -0.41
C LEU A 7 -1.84 -9.52 -0.34
N ILE A 8 -2.44 -9.36 0.83
CA ILE A 8 -3.25 -8.20 1.17
C ILE A 8 -2.35 -7.26 1.97
N VAL A 9 -2.25 -6.01 1.53
CA VAL A 9 -1.47 -4.96 2.20
C VAL A 9 -2.45 -3.95 2.79
N LEU A 10 -2.50 -3.89 4.12
CA LEU A 10 -3.28 -2.89 4.84
C LEU A 10 -2.34 -1.79 5.34
N CYS A 11 -2.54 -0.56 4.88
CA CYS A 11 -1.73 0.57 5.32
C CYS A 11 -2.48 1.91 5.31
N PRO A 12 -2.20 2.82 6.25
CA PRO A 12 -2.91 4.10 6.34
C PRO A 12 -2.63 5.02 5.15
N HIS A 13 -1.41 4.99 4.62
CA HIS A 13 -0.97 5.84 3.52
C HIS A 13 -0.43 4.98 2.37
N PHE A 14 -0.74 5.36 1.14
CA PHE A 14 -0.29 4.73 -0.10
C PHE A 14 -0.29 5.77 -1.23
N GLU A 15 0.35 5.52 -2.38
CA GLU A 15 0.29 6.49 -3.48
C GLU A 15 -1.17 6.86 -3.85
N PRO A 16 -1.47 8.15 -4.13
CA PRO A 16 -0.53 9.28 -4.31
C PRO A 16 -0.17 10.06 -3.03
N ASP A 17 -0.45 9.54 -1.83
CA ASP A 17 -0.09 10.22 -0.57
C ASP A 17 1.42 10.23 -0.32
N MET A 18 1.94 11.42 -0.01
CA MET A 18 3.36 11.71 0.18
C MET A 18 3.78 11.75 1.65
N ALA A 19 2.90 11.36 2.59
CA ALA A 19 3.29 11.10 3.96
C ALA A 19 4.47 10.10 3.99
N PRO A 20 5.43 10.21 4.93
CA PRO A 20 6.63 9.37 4.93
C PRO A 20 6.34 7.86 4.87
N THR A 21 5.29 7.42 5.57
CA THR A 21 4.83 6.03 5.55
C THR A 21 4.22 5.64 4.19
N GLY A 22 3.54 6.56 3.50
CA GLY A 22 3.01 6.35 2.14
C GLY A 22 4.11 6.10 1.11
N VAL A 23 5.22 6.84 1.20
CA VAL A 23 6.39 6.64 0.33
C VAL A 23 7.02 5.25 0.54
N VAL A 24 7.20 4.84 1.80
CA VAL A 24 7.77 3.52 2.15
C VAL A 24 6.84 2.39 1.70
N MET A 25 5.53 2.49 2.00
CA MET A 25 4.56 1.47 1.64
C MET A 25 4.43 1.31 0.12
N THR A 26 4.40 2.42 -0.61
CA THR A 26 4.41 2.43 -2.08
C THR A 26 5.62 1.67 -2.62
N ARG A 27 6.82 1.99 -2.11
CA ARG A 27 8.04 1.32 -2.58
C ARG A 27 8.01 -0.19 -2.31
N ILE A 28 7.56 -0.61 -1.13
CA ILE A 28 7.45 -2.04 -0.79
C ILE A 28 6.50 -2.76 -1.76
N VAL A 29 5.33 -2.20 -2.01
CA VAL A 29 4.32 -2.80 -2.91
C VAL A 29 4.86 -2.90 -4.34
N HIS A 30 5.47 -1.83 -4.87
CA HIS A 30 6.04 -1.85 -6.22
C HIS A 30 7.16 -2.88 -6.36
N GLU A 31 8.05 -3.01 -5.37
CA GLU A 31 9.13 -4.00 -5.39
C GLU A 31 8.61 -5.44 -5.30
N LEU A 32 7.55 -5.69 -4.51
CA LEU A 32 6.91 -7.00 -4.45
C LEU A 32 6.19 -7.34 -5.77
N ALA A 33 5.54 -6.36 -6.40
CA ALA A 33 4.93 -6.54 -7.71
C ALA A 33 5.98 -6.84 -8.79
N ALA A 34 7.12 -6.13 -8.77
CA ALA A 34 8.24 -6.36 -9.68
C ALA A 34 8.86 -7.77 -9.55
N ARG A 35 8.76 -8.38 -8.36
CA ARG A 35 9.16 -9.77 -8.09
C ARG A 35 8.12 -10.81 -8.50
N GLY A 36 6.98 -10.38 -9.06
CA GLY A 36 5.92 -11.25 -9.58
C GLY A 36 4.85 -11.64 -8.57
N HIS A 37 4.78 -10.99 -7.41
CA HIS A 37 3.70 -11.21 -6.44
C HIS A 37 2.42 -10.48 -6.86
N GLU A 38 1.26 -11.05 -6.49
CA GLU A 38 -0.05 -10.43 -6.66
C GLU A 38 -0.42 -9.71 -5.36
N LEU A 39 -0.82 -8.44 -5.46
CA LEU A 39 -1.03 -7.56 -4.32
C LEU A 39 -2.41 -6.92 -4.40
N HIS A 40 -3.12 -6.90 -3.28
CA HIS A 40 -4.31 -6.08 -3.08
C HIS A 40 -4.01 -5.08 -1.96
N VAL A 41 -4.01 -3.79 -2.27
CA VAL A 41 -3.75 -2.73 -1.30
C VAL A 41 -5.07 -2.17 -0.79
N VAL A 42 -5.26 -2.20 0.52
CA VAL A 42 -6.36 -1.54 1.22
C VAL A 42 -5.77 -0.37 2.00
N THR A 43 -6.22 0.85 1.69
CA THR A 43 -5.69 2.06 2.31
C THR A 43 -6.78 3.02 2.74
N SER A 44 -6.47 3.90 3.69
CA SER A 44 -7.39 4.95 4.16
C SER A 44 -7.43 6.18 3.25
N LEU A 45 -6.88 6.14 2.04
CA LEU A 45 -6.99 7.23 1.08
C LEU A 45 -8.25 7.15 0.20
N PRO A 46 -8.91 8.29 -0.08
CA PRO A 46 -8.72 9.61 0.53
C PRO A 46 -9.69 9.77 1.71
N TRP A 47 -9.95 8.71 2.49
CA TRP A 47 -11.02 8.66 3.50
C TRP A 47 -10.78 9.57 4.72
N TYR A 48 -9.59 10.18 4.83
CA TYR A 48 -9.41 11.39 5.63
C TYR A 48 -10.05 12.67 5.06
N ARG A 49 -10.78 12.62 3.94
CA ARG A 49 -11.46 13.79 3.34
C ARG A 49 -12.39 14.53 4.31
N LYS A 50 -12.84 13.90 5.40
CA LYS A 50 -13.64 14.54 6.46
C LYS A 50 -13.01 14.53 7.87
N HIS A 51 -11.78 14.01 8.04
CA HIS A 51 -11.13 13.92 9.37
C HIS A 51 -12.01 13.37 10.51
N HIS A 52 -12.91 12.40 10.25
CA HIS A 52 -13.60 11.72 11.35
C HIS A 52 -12.73 10.56 11.82
N VAL A 53 -12.05 10.76 12.94
CA VAL A 53 -11.56 9.68 13.80
C VAL A 53 -12.71 9.35 14.75
N GLU A 54 -13.26 8.14 14.68
CA GLU A 54 -14.13 7.55 15.72
C GLU A 54 -13.31 6.68 16.66
#